data_AF-A0A7C2A5F8-F1
#
_entry.id   AF-A0A7C2A5F8-F1
#
_cell.length_a   1.000
_cell.length_b   1.000
_cell.length_c   1.000
_cell.angle_alpha   90.00
_cell.angle_beta   90.00
_cell.angle_gamma   90.00
#
_symmetry.space_group_name_H-M   'P 1'
#
loop_
_entity.id
_entity.type
_entity.pdbx_description
1 polymer ?
#
loop_
_entity_poly.entity_id
_entity_poly.type
_entity_poly.pdbx_seq_one_letter_code
_entity_poly.pdbx_strand_id
1 'polypeptide(L)'
;MRMSTNSPSGSYYLSGKSGTDMINGAIYNTITFKQVIIPKNTGEFDFLPGTVQAWTPVENSAPGTTGSGSGWNFSSTVVASKGLTLRVLPLPTQKRPADFTGIIAEEVHVTSSVTHREMNVGDPIVLTIEIKGPPLLKDMEIPPLSGIAKLTIGFKLRSDSEIMQLEKDRKLFIQTIRVKSESVRRIPSIEVPYFNTLSGTYEVAKSRPIPITVRPTRMLT
;
A
#
# COMPACT_ATOMS: atom_id res chain seq x y z
N MET A 1 -2.57 -21.68 -24.62
CA MET A 1 -1.29 -20.96 -24.71
C MET A 1 -0.61 -21.02 -23.34
N ARG A 2 0.54 -21.69 -23.22
CA ARG A 2 1.37 -21.63 -22.01
C ARG A 2 2.39 -20.50 -22.22
N MET A 3 2.39 -19.50 -21.34
CA MET A 3 3.32 -18.38 -21.39
C MET A 3 4.13 -18.39 -20.10
N SER A 4 5.45 -18.40 -20.24
CA SER A 4 6.39 -18.15 -19.15
C SER A 4 6.97 -16.75 -19.32
N THR A 5 7.12 -16.03 -18.21
CA THR A 5 7.81 -14.73 -18.18
C THR A 5 9.09 -14.90 -17.37
N ASN A 6 10.23 -14.58 -17.97
CA ASN A 6 11.50 -14.50 -17.24
C ASN A 6 11.76 -13.03 -16.90
N SER A 7 11.93 -12.74 -15.60
CA SER A 7 12.33 -11.42 -15.10
C SER A 7 13.72 -11.50 -14.47
N PRO A 8 14.51 -10.41 -14.43
CA PRO A 8 15.77 -10.36 -13.69
C PRO A 8 15.62 -10.68 -12.19
N SER A 9 14.41 -10.54 -11.63
CA SER A 9 14.08 -10.89 -10.24
C SER A 9 13.73 -12.37 -10.01
N GLY A 10 13.83 -13.23 -11.04
CA GLY A 10 13.47 -14.65 -10.99
C GLY A 10 12.27 -15.01 -11.87
N SER A 11 12.01 -16.31 -12.04
CA SER A 11 10.87 -16.84 -12.79
C SER A 11 9.63 -16.84 -11.90
N TYR A 12 8.74 -15.88 -12.10
CA TYR A 12 7.43 -15.85 -11.46
C TYR A 12 6.35 -16.28 -12.45
N TYR A 13 5.42 -17.14 -12.02
CA TYR A 13 4.19 -17.41 -12.76
C TYR A 13 3.24 -16.22 -12.55
N LEU A 14 3.18 -15.31 -13.51
CA LEU A 14 2.24 -14.21 -13.50
C LEU A 14 0.95 -14.64 -14.21
N SER A 15 -0.19 -14.51 -13.52
CA SER A 15 -1.51 -14.72 -14.13
C SER A 15 -1.85 -13.50 -15.00
N GLY A 16 -1.79 -13.67 -16.31
CA GLY A 16 -2.14 -12.61 -17.26
C GLY A 16 -3.65 -12.51 -17.51
N LYS A 17 -4.17 -11.29 -17.67
CA LYS A 17 -5.55 -11.05 -18.12
C LYS A 17 -5.57 -11.03 -19.65
N SER A 18 -6.36 -11.91 -20.28
CA SER A 18 -6.57 -11.88 -21.72
C SER A 18 -7.52 -10.75 -22.13
N GLY A 19 -7.32 -10.23 -23.34
CA GLY A 19 -8.16 -9.22 -23.94
C GLY A 19 -7.88 -9.08 -25.43
N THR A 20 -8.45 -8.05 -26.03
CA THR A 20 -8.14 -7.61 -27.39
C THR A 20 -7.78 -6.13 -27.36
N ASP A 21 -6.86 -5.72 -28.23
CA ASP A 21 -6.47 -4.32 -28.37
C ASP A 21 -6.19 -3.99 -29.84
N MET A 22 -6.39 -2.72 -30.22
CA MET A 22 -6.18 -2.23 -31.57
C MET A 22 -4.85 -1.48 -31.63
N ILE A 23 -3.87 -2.07 -32.30
CA ILE A 23 -2.52 -1.50 -32.43
C ILE A 23 -2.25 -1.29 -33.92
N ASN A 24 -1.99 -0.04 -34.32
CA ASN A 24 -1.69 0.35 -35.71
C ASN A 24 -2.74 -0.14 -36.75
N GLY A 25 -4.03 -0.15 -36.39
CA GLY A 25 -5.11 -0.56 -37.29
C GLY A 25 -5.41 -2.06 -37.34
N ALA A 26 -4.66 -2.89 -36.62
CA ALA A 26 -4.90 -4.33 -36.52
C ALA A 26 -5.36 -4.73 -35.10
N ILE A 27 -6.25 -5.71 -35.02
CA ILE A 27 -6.75 -6.27 -33.75
C ILE A 27 -5.78 -7.36 -33.30
N TYR A 28 -5.26 -7.22 -32.08
CA TYR A 28 -4.39 -8.19 -31.44
C TYR A 28 -5.08 -8.82 -30.24
N ASN A 29 -4.86 -10.12 -30.04
CA ASN A 29 -5.12 -10.76 -28.74
C ASN A 29 -4.01 -10.34 -27.78
N THR A 30 -4.38 -9.76 -26.64
CA THR A 30 -3.43 -9.28 -25.64
C THR A 30 -3.51 -10.10 -24.37
N ILE A 31 -2.37 -10.23 -23.69
CA ILE A 31 -2.29 -10.80 -22.34
C ILE A 31 -1.52 -9.80 -21.50
N THR A 32 -2.21 -9.22 -20.51
CA THR A 32 -1.66 -8.18 -19.65
C THR A 32 -1.24 -8.76 -18.31
N PHE A 33 0.02 -8.54 -17.95
CA PHE A 33 0.55 -8.85 -16.61
C PHE A 33 0.66 -7.55 -15.81
N LYS A 34 0.27 -7.59 -14.53
CA LYS A 34 0.44 -6.46 -13.61
C LYS A 34 1.36 -6.88 -12.46
N GLN A 35 2.40 -6.10 -12.24
CA GLN A 35 3.33 -6.28 -11.13
C GLN A 35 3.56 -4.92 -10.46
N VAL A 36 3.61 -4.92 -9.13
CA VAL A 36 3.95 -3.73 -8.34
C VAL A 36 5.45 -3.78 -8.05
N ILE A 37 6.15 -2.69 -8.36
CA ILE A 37 7.58 -2.53 -8.10
C ILE A 37 7.75 -1.47 -7.00
N ILE A 38 8.60 -1.78 -6.03
CA ILE A 38 8.86 -0.92 -4.88
C ILE A 38 10.35 -0.69 -4.80
N PRO A 39 10.81 0.53 -5.10
CA PRO A 39 12.22 0.82 -4.97
C PRO A 39 12.58 0.90 -3.48
N LYS A 40 13.64 0.18 -3.09
CA LYS A 40 14.22 0.26 -1.74
C LYS A 40 15.36 1.26 -1.64
N ASN A 41 16.01 1.54 -2.77
CA ASN A 41 17.15 2.44 -2.88
C ASN A 41 16.92 3.46 -3.99
N THR A 42 17.55 4.62 -3.86
CA THR A 42 17.58 5.64 -4.90
C THR A 42 18.58 5.26 -5.98
N GLY A 43 18.36 5.70 -7.22
CA GLY A 43 19.27 5.46 -8.33
C GLY A 43 18.54 5.15 -9.62
N GLU A 44 19.31 4.71 -10.62
CA GLU A 44 18.79 4.26 -11.91
C GLU A 44 18.78 2.73 -11.92
N PHE A 45 17.65 2.18 -12.32
CA PHE A 45 17.41 0.73 -12.39
C PHE A 45 17.02 0.37 -13.81
N ASP A 46 17.89 -0.37 -14.49
CA ASP A 46 17.63 -0.86 -15.82
C ASP A 46 16.88 -2.19 -15.78
N PHE A 47 15.70 -2.19 -16.37
CA PHE A 47 14.92 -3.37 -16.66
C PHE A 47 15.21 -3.78 -18.09
N LEU A 48 15.93 -4.89 -18.23
CA LEU A 48 16.15 -5.51 -19.53
C LEU A 48 14.80 -5.87 -20.17
N PRO A 49 14.73 -5.89 -21.52
CA PRO A 49 13.58 -6.39 -22.25
C PRO A 49 13.00 -7.68 -21.65
N GLY A 50 11.73 -7.63 -21.26
CA GLY A 50 10.98 -8.83 -20.91
C GLY A 50 10.63 -9.60 -22.18
N THR A 51 10.69 -10.93 -22.13
CA THR A 51 10.35 -11.77 -23.30
C THR A 51 9.13 -12.64 -23.02
N VAL A 52 8.37 -12.87 -24.08
CA VAL A 52 7.23 -13.78 -24.10
C VAL A 52 7.47 -14.78 -25.22
N GLN A 53 7.42 -16.07 -24.89
CA GLN A 53 7.42 -17.14 -25.88
C GLN A 53 5.99 -17.62 -26.14
N ALA A 54 5.57 -17.55 -27.39
CA ALA A 54 4.28 -18.01 -27.87
C ALA A 54 4.45 -19.28 -28.71
N TRP A 55 3.68 -20.31 -28.41
CA TRP A 55 3.63 -21.54 -29.22
C TRP A 55 2.38 -21.52 -30.09
N THR A 56 2.55 -21.56 -31.39
CA THR A 56 1.45 -21.59 -32.37
C THR A 56 1.50 -22.89 -33.17
N PRO A 57 0.37 -23.59 -33.36
CA PRO A 57 0.34 -24.76 -34.21
C PRO A 57 0.72 -24.37 -35.64
N VAL A 58 1.56 -25.17 -36.28
CA VAL A 58 1.90 -25.00 -37.70
C VAL A 58 1.04 -25.99 -38.49
N GLU A 59 0.34 -25.49 -39.49
CA GLU A 59 -0.43 -26.36 -40.39
C GLU A 59 0.54 -27.14 -41.28
N ASN A 60 0.48 -28.47 -41.20
CA ASN A 60 1.29 -29.33 -42.04
C ASN A 60 0.66 -29.40 -43.44
N SER A 61 1.12 -28.57 -44.37
CA SER A 61 0.76 -28.70 -45.79
C SER A 61 1.58 -29.80 -46.47
N ALA A 62 1.49 -31.04 -46.00
CA ALA A 62 2.06 -32.20 -46.68
C ALA A 62 0.93 -33.12 -47.17
N PRO A 63 0.53 -33.05 -48.46
CA PRO A 63 -0.41 -34.00 -49.03
C PRO A 63 0.28 -35.37 -49.14
N GLY A 64 -0.26 -36.37 -48.42
CA GLY A 64 0.04 -37.78 -48.65
C GLY A 64 1.15 -38.37 -47.79
N THR A 65 0.79 -38.83 -46.58
CA THR A 65 1.47 -39.98 -45.96
C THR A 65 0.45 -40.71 -45.07
N THR A 66 0.03 -41.87 -45.53
CA THR A 66 -0.76 -42.85 -44.75
C THR A 66 0.16 -43.52 -43.74
N GLY A 67 0.24 -42.99 -42.52
CA GLY A 67 1.03 -43.55 -41.43
C GLY A 67 0.68 -42.92 -40.09
N SER A 68 0.44 -43.75 -39.06
CA SER A 68 -0.08 -43.35 -37.75
C SER A 68 0.91 -42.48 -36.97
N GLY A 69 0.55 -41.21 -36.78
CA GLY A 69 1.27 -40.29 -35.90
C GLY A 69 0.91 -38.84 -36.17
N SER A 70 -0.34 -38.42 -35.88
CA SER A 70 -0.74 -37.00 -35.92
C SER A 70 -0.13 -36.26 -34.72
N GLY A 71 1.17 -35.97 -34.80
CA GLY A 71 1.83 -35.04 -33.89
C GLY A 71 1.42 -33.60 -34.24
N TRP A 72 0.89 -32.87 -33.26
CA TRP A 72 0.72 -31.43 -33.39
C TRP A 72 2.12 -30.78 -33.45
N ASN A 73 2.51 -30.28 -34.63
CA ASN A 73 3.73 -29.49 -34.77
C ASN A 73 3.46 -28.07 -34.28
N PHE A 74 4.31 -27.56 -33.39
CA PHE A 74 4.23 -26.18 -32.90
C PHE A 74 5.50 -25.43 -33.28
N SER A 75 5.34 -24.20 -33.75
CA SER A 75 6.44 -23.23 -33.86
C SER A 75 6.38 -22.30 -32.65
N SER A 76 7.55 -21.89 -32.16
CA SER A 76 7.64 -20.91 -31.07
C SER A 76 8.19 -19.59 -31.58
N THR A 77 7.48 -18.50 -31.30
CA THR A 77 7.94 -17.14 -31.55
C THR A 77 8.24 -16.46 -30.22
N VAL A 78 9.41 -15.84 -30.10
CA VAL A 78 9.77 -15.02 -28.94
C VAL A 78 9.63 -13.56 -29.31
N VAL A 79 8.84 -12.83 -28.53
CA VAL A 79 8.68 -11.38 -28.67
C VAL A 79 9.28 -10.71 -27.44
N ALA A 80 10.11 -9.69 -27.66
CA ALA A 80 10.73 -8.90 -26.59
C ALA A 80 10.06 -7.54 -26.47
N SER A 81 9.93 -7.05 -25.24
CA SER A 81 9.56 -5.66 -24.98
C SER A 81 10.75 -4.72 -25.27
N LYS A 82 10.52 -3.42 -25.18
CA LYS A 82 11.64 -2.49 -24.98
C LYS A 82 12.17 -2.64 -23.55
N GLY A 83 13.45 -2.33 -23.37
CA GLY A 83 14.00 -2.11 -22.03
C GLY A 83 13.38 -0.86 -21.41
N LEU A 84 13.42 -0.77 -20.08
CA LEU A 84 12.89 0.35 -19.32
C LEU A 84 13.93 0.78 -18.27
N THR A 85 14.32 2.04 -18.26
CA THR A 85 15.12 2.60 -17.17
C THR A 85 14.18 3.30 -16.19
N LEU A 86 14.19 2.87 -14.93
CA LEU A 86 13.46 3.51 -13.84
C LEU A 86 14.42 4.37 -13.02
N ARG A 87 14.17 5.67 -12.96
CA ARG A 87 14.93 6.59 -12.10
C ARG A 87 14.19 6.86 -10.80
N VAL A 88 14.77 6.44 -9.69
CA VAL A 88 14.25 6.63 -8.33
C VAL A 88 14.99 7.78 -7.68
N LEU A 89 14.25 8.85 -7.39
CA LEU A 89 14.80 10.06 -6.79
C LEU A 89 14.93 9.92 -5.27
N PRO A 90 15.94 10.54 -4.64
CA PRO A 90 15.99 10.68 -3.19
C PRO A 90 14.84 11.57 -2.69
N LEU A 91 14.39 11.29 -1.47
CA LEU A 91 13.45 12.18 -0.79
C LEU A 91 14.14 13.52 -0.49
N PRO A 92 13.46 14.67 -0.68
CA PRO A 92 14.01 15.98 -0.34
C PRO A 92 14.37 16.06 1.14
N THR A 93 15.49 16.71 1.48
CA THR A 93 15.85 16.97 2.88
C THR A 93 15.16 18.22 3.42
N GLN A 94 14.82 19.16 2.54
CA GLN A 94 14.17 20.42 2.88
C GLN A 94 12.71 20.19 3.28
N LYS A 95 12.25 20.89 4.32
CA LYS A 95 10.88 20.82 4.84
C LYS A 95 10.43 19.41 5.27
N ARG A 96 11.36 18.46 5.42
CA ARG A 96 11.07 17.13 5.95
C ARG A 96 10.61 17.25 7.41
N PRO A 97 9.39 16.81 7.76
CA PRO A 97 8.92 16.81 9.13
C PRO A 97 9.80 15.94 10.03
N ALA A 98 10.03 16.38 11.26
CA ALA A 98 10.88 15.65 12.22
C ALA A 98 10.31 14.28 12.59
N ASP A 99 8.98 14.15 12.54
CA ASP A 99 8.18 12.96 12.80
C ASP A 99 7.85 12.17 11.53
N PHE A 100 8.50 12.46 10.39
CA PHE A 100 8.31 11.71 9.16
C PHE A 100 8.90 10.30 9.25
N THR A 101 8.06 9.27 9.16
CA THR A 101 8.44 7.86 9.31
C THR A 101 8.60 7.08 8.00
N GLY A 102 8.64 7.76 6.86
CA GLY A 102 8.88 7.11 5.56
C GLY A 102 7.63 6.78 4.76
N ILE A 103 6.47 7.35 5.09
CA ILE A 103 5.24 7.14 4.32
C ILE A 103 5.35 7.88 2.98
N ILE A 104 5.23 7.14 1.87
CA ILE A 104 5.31 7.65 0.50
C ILE A 104 4.04 7.22 -0.25
N ALA A 105 3.24 8.18 -0.70
CA ALA A 105 1.93 7.90 -1.27
C ALA A 105 1.47 9.06 -2.16
N GLU A 106 0.50 8.83 -3.04
CA GLU A 106 -0.22 9.93 -3.70
C GLU A 106 -1.19 10.61 -2.74
N GLU A 107 -1.78 9.84 -1.83
CA GLU A 107 -2.75 10.32 -0.84
C GLU A 107 -2.73 9.43 0.41
N VAL A 108 -2.95 10.05 1.57
CA VAL A 108 -3.10 9.37 2.86
C VAL A 108 -4.31 9.95 3.59
N HIS A 109 -5.16 9.07 4.11
CA HIS A 109 -6.33 9.44 4.90
C HIS A 109 -6.17 8.94 6.32
N VAL A 110 -6.44 9.81 7.30
CA VAL A 110 -6.42 9.45 8.72
C VAL A 110 -7.79 9.69 9.31
N THR A 111 -8.37 8.67 9.91
CA THR A 111 -9.60 8.80 10.71
C THR A 111 -9.38 8.31 12.12
N SER A 112 -10.14 8.85 13.05
CA SER A 112 -10.08 8.46 14.46
C SER A 112 -11.49 8.35 15.03
N SER A 113 -11.72 7.35 15.86
CA SER A 113 -12.99 7.10 16.55
C SER A 113 -12.75 6.63 17.99
N VAL A 114 -13.79 6.74 18.81
CA VAL A 114 -13.78 6.24 20.19
C VAL A 114 -15.03 5.45 20.49
N THR A 115 -14.94 4.54 21.45
CA THR A 115 -16.09 3.76 21.92
C THR A 115 -17.19 4.64 22.50
N HIS A 116 -16.85 5.70 23.24
CA HIS A 116 -17.82 6.61 23.85
C HIS A 116 -17.24 8.03 23.95
N ARG A 117 -18.12 9.05 24.00
CA ARG A 117 -17.72 10.48 24.09
C ARG A 117 -17.97 11.10 25.46
N GLU A 118 -18.67 10.41 26.34
CA GLU A 118 -18.91 10.84 27.73
C GLU A 118 -18.21 9.89 28.70
N MET A 119 -17.50 10.43 29.68
CA MET A 119 -16.71 9.65 30.64
C MET A 119 -16.39 10.47 31.90
N ASN A 120 -15.94 9.81 32.96
CA ASN A 120 -15.38 10.48 34.13
C ASN A 120 -13.85 10.56 34.05
N VAL A 121 -13.25 11.41 34.87
CA VAL A 121 -11.78 11.45 35.01
C VAL A 121 -11.26 10.07 35.44
N GLY A 122 -10.28 9.55 34.69
CA GLY A 122 -9.67 8.24 34.92
C GLY A 122 -10.32 7.08 34.18
N ASP A 123 -11.51 7.26 33.61
CA ASP A 123 -12.22 6.19 32.89
C ASP A 123 -11.43 5.77 31.63
N PRO A 124 -11.36 4.46 31.33
CA PRO A 124 -10.75 3.98 30.11
C PRO A 124 -11.68 4.19 28.92
N ILE A 125 -11.15 4.72 27.83
CA ILE A 125 -11.79 4.76 26.51
C ILE A 125 -10.89 4.08 25.49
N VAL A 126 -11.50 3.44 24.49
CA VAL A 126 -10.75 2.83 23.39
C VAL A 126 -10.73 3.82 22.25
N LEU A 127 -9.53 4.23 21.85
CA LEU A 127 -9.26 5.05 20.67
C LEU A 127 -8.85 4.13 19.52
N THR A 128 -9.57 4.26 18.41
CA THR A 128 -9.25 3.58 17.16
C THR A 128 -8.78 4.61 16.15
N ILE A 129 -7.60 4.42 15.57
CA ILE A 129 -7.06 5.26 14.51
C ILE A 129 -6.89 4.39 13.27
N GLU A 130 -7.50 4.82 12.18
CA GLU A 130 -7.37 4.17 10.88
C GLU A 130 -6.55 5.07 9.96
N ILE A 131 -5.49 4.52 9.41
CA ILE A 131 -4.67 5.16 8.38
C ILE A 131 -4.87 4.37 7.10
N LYS A 132 -5.44 5.03 6.09
CA LYS A 132 -5.66 4.50 4.74
C LYS A 132 -4.67 5.11 3.78
N GLY A 133 -4.14 4.30 2.88
CA GLY A 133 -3.12 4.73 1.93
C GLY A 133 -2.86 3.69 0.84
N PRO A 134 -1.70 3.76 0.17
CA PRO A 134 -1.40 2.83 -0.90
C PRO A 134 -1.31 1.39 -0.36
N PRO A 135 -1.45 0.36 -1.21
CA PRO A 135 -1.40 -1.04 -0.79
C PRO A 135 -0.13 -1.47 -0.02
N LEU A 136 0.90 -0.63 -0.03
CA LEU A 136 2.21 -0.83 0.59
C LEU A 136 2.36 -0.13 1.93
N LEU A 137 1.30 0.55 2.40
CA LEU A 137 1.24 1.10 3.75
C LEU A 137 1.56 0.04 4.81
N LYS A 138 1.25 -1.24 4.54
CA LYS A 138 1.56 -2.38 5.40
C LYS A 138 3.04 -2.45 5.82
N ASP A 139 3.97 -2.09 4.94
CA ASP A 139 5.41 -2.26 5.16
C ASP A 139 6.07 -1.01 5.78
N MET A 140 5.29 0.07 5.97
CA MET A 140 5.79 1.36 6.48
C MET A 140 5.77 1.42 8.00
N GLU A 141 6.84 1.91 8.62
CA GLU A 141 6.85 2.18 10.06
C GLU A 141 5.95 3.38 10.38
N ILE A 142 5.13 3.23 11.42
CA ILE A 142 4.26 4.29 11.93
C ILE A 142 4.72 4.57 13.36
N PRO A 143 4.86 5.85 13.75
CA PRO A 143 5.38 6.18 15.07
C PRO A 143 4.38 5.68 16.14
N PRO A 144 4.87 5.21 17.29
CA PRO A 144 3.99 4.75 18.36
C PRO A 144 3.11 5.91 18.84
N LEU A 145 1.85 5.63 19.15
CA LEU A 145 0.89 6.66 19.57
C LEU A 145 1.34 7.40 20.84
N SER A 146 2.17 6.77 21.66
CA SER A 146 2.81 7.35 22.84
C SER A 146 3.76 8.50 22.52
N GLY A 147 4.29 8.58 21.30
CA GLY A 147 5.13 9.69 20.83
C GLY A 147 4.35 10.97 20.48
N ILE A 148 3.02 10.91 20.40
CA ILE A 148 2.19 12.05 20.01
C ILE A 148 1.96 12.97 21.21
N ALA A 149 2.79 13.99 21.38
CA ALA A 149 2.75 14.94 22.50
C ALA A 149 1.34 15.54 22.72
N LYS A 150 0.63 15.91 21.64
CA LYS A 150 -0.73 16.47 21.72
C LYS A 150 -1.71 15.51 22.40
N LEU A 151 -1.54 14.19 22.22
CA LEU A 151 -2.38 13.17 22.81
C LEU A 151 -1.99 12.93 24.29
N THR A 152 -0.70 12.84 24.59
CA THR A 152 -0.21 12.51 25.94
C THR A 152 -0.38 13.63 26.96
N ILE A 153 -0.63 14.88 26.54
CA ILE A 153 -0.99 16.00 27.42
C ILE A 153 -2.30 15.71 28.17
N GLY A 154 -3.37 15.35 27.43
CA GLY A 154 -4.70 15.14 28.00
C GLY A 154 -5.00 13.70 28.42
N PHE A 155 -4.22 12.74 27.92
CA PHE A 155 -4.51 11.32 28.07
C PHE A 155 -3.30 10.52 28.54
N LYS A 156 -3.55 9.47 29.32
CA LYS A 156 -2.58 8.43 29.67
C LYS A 156 -2.87 7.20 28.81
N LEU A 157 -1.91 6.80 27.97
CA LEU A 157 -1.99 5.58 27.17
C LEU A 157 -1.63 4.38 28.05
N ARG A 158 -2.35 3.27 27.88
CA ARG A 158 -2.07 2.01 28.56
C ARG A 158 -1.12 1.16 27.68
N SER A 159 0.12 0.96 28.12
CA SER A 159 1.21 0.40 27.32
C SER A 159 0.99 -1.05 26.85
N ASP A 160 0.14 -1.82 27.53
CA ASP A 160 -0.19 -3.23 27.23
C ASP A 160 -1.37 -3.39 26.26
N SER A 161 -1.90 -2.29 25.71
CA SER A 161 -3.17 -2.29 24.98
C SER A 161 -3.11 -1.84 23.55
N GLU A 162 -1.90 -1.60 23.03
CA GLU A 162 -1.71 -1.25 21.62
C GLU A 162 -1.88 -2.49 20.76
N ILE A 163 -2.89 -2.48 19.90
CA ILE A 163 -3.12 -3.51 18.90
C ILE A 163 -2.98 -2.84 17.53
N MET A 164 -2.06 -3.35 16.71
CA MET A 164 -1.93 -2.97 15.32
C MET A 164 -2.52 -4.08 14.44
N GLN A 165 -3.51 -3.74 13.62
CA GLN A 165 -4.05 -4.64 12.60
C GLN A 165 -3.67 -4.12 11.22
N LEU A 166 -3.13 -5.01 10.38
CA LEU A 166 -2.77 -4.70 9.00
C LEU A 166 -3.78 -5.30 8.05
N GLU A 167 -4.33 -4.46 7.19
CA GLU A 167 -5.10 -4.89 6.04
C GLU A 167 -4.43 -4.42 4.74
N LYS A 168 -5.01 -4.79 3.59
CA LYS A 168 -4.39 -4.58 2.27
C LYS A 168 -4.06 -3.11 1.98
N ASP A 169 -4.89 -2.17 2.44
CA ASP A 169 -4.84 -0.73 2.14
C ASP A 169 -4.95 0.16 3.39
N ARG A 170 -5.02 -0.44 4.58
CA ARG A 170 -5.17 0.29 5.84
C ARG A 170 -4.39 -0.34 6.99
N LYS A 171 -3.98 0.53 7.92
CA LYS A 171 -3.47 0.17 9.24
C LYS A 171 -4.42 0.68 10.30
N LEU A 172 -4.79 -0.20 11.22
CA LEU A 172 -5.64 0.12 12.36
C LEU A 172 -4.81 0.08 13.64
N PHE A 173 -4.87 1.14 14.41
CA PHE A 173 -4.29 1.23 15.75
C PHE A 173 -5.42 1.32 16.76
N ILE A 174 -5.44 0.37 17.69
CA ILE A 174 -6.41 0.35 18.78
C ILE A 174 -5.63 0.54 20.06
N GLN A 175 -6.00 1.55 20.84
CA GLN A 175 -5.28 1.94 22.06
C GLN A 175 -6.28 2.28 23.16
N THR A 176 -6.10 1.69 24.35
CA THR A 176 -6.83 2.17 25.53
C THR A 176 -6.17 3.42 26.08
N ILE A 177 -6.92 4.51 26.22
CA ILE A 177 -6.47 5.76 26.82
C ILE A 177 -7.34 6.14 28.01
N ARG A 178 -6.77 6.84 28.99
CA ARG A 178 -7.47 7.38 30.15
C ARG A 178 -7.36 8.89 30.19
N VAL A 179 -8.47 9.58 30.40
CA VAL A 179 -8.48 11.04 30.48
C VAL A 179 -7.88 11.51 31.81
N LYS A 180 -7.02 12.51 31.77
CA LYS A 180 -6.26 13.00 32.94
C LYS A 180 -7.02 14.03 33.78
N SER A 181 -7.93 14.79 33.18
CA SER A 181 -8.66 15.86 33.87
C SER A 181 -9.99 16.19 33.17
N GLU A 182 -10.90 16.81 33.93
CA GLU A 182 -12.20 17.29 33.43
C GLU A 182 -12.09 18.48 32.45
N SER A 183 -10.91 19.13 32.42
CA SER A 183 -10.61 20.22 31.49
C SER A 183 -10.39 19.72 30.05
N VAL A 184 -10.21 18.41 29.84
CA VAL A 184 -10.06 17.85 28.49
C VAL A 184 -11.42 17.86 27.78
N ARG A 185 -11.51 18.60 26.68
CA ARG A 185 -12.75 18.75 25.89
C ARG A 185 -12.76 18.01 24.56
N ARG A 186 -11.60 17.48 24.14
CA ARG A 186 -11.48 16.76 22.86
C ARG A 186 -10.30 15.81 22.86
N ILE A 187 -10.40 14.79 22.03
CA ILE A 187 -9.23 14.06 21.52
C ILE A 187 -8.66 14.88 20.37
N PRO A 188 -7.35 15.19 20.38
CA PRO A 188 -6.73 16.02 19.36
C PRO A 188 -6.77 15.34 17.99
N SER A 189 -6.59 16.15 16.94
CA SER A 189 -6.31 15.63 15.59
C SER A 189 -5.02 14.80 15.63
N ILE A 190 -5.06 13.63 15.02
CA ILE A 190 -3.89 12.79 14.78
C ILE A 190 -3.30 13.21 13.44
N GLU A 191 -2.03 13.59 13.45
CA GLU A 191 -1.29 14.10 12.30
C GLU A 191 -0.29 13.05 11.85
N VAL A 192 -0.28 12.73 10.55
CA VAL A 192 0.59 11.72 9.95
C VAL A 192 1.28 12.34 8.74
N PRO A 193 2.58 12.69 8.86
CA PRO A 193 3.36 13.17 7.73
C PRO A 193 3.57 12.09 6.67
N TYR A 194 3.44 12.47 5.40
CA TYR A 194 3.78 11.63 4.25
C TYR A 194 4.44 12.45 3.14
N PHE A 195 5.16 11.78 2.24
CA PHE A 195 5.67 12.38 1.02
C PHE A 195 4.67 12.14 -0.10
N ASN A 196 4.10 13.21 -0.63
CA ASN A 196 3.16 13.14 -1.74
C ASN A 196 3.92 13.01 -3.07
N THR A 197 3.74 11.89 -3.76
CA THR A 197 4.45 11.61 -5.02
C THR A 197 3.91 12.40 -6.22
N LEU A 198 2.69 12.94 -6.14
CA LEU A 198 2.12 13.81 -7.17
C LEU A 198 2.60 15.25 -7.02
N SER A 199 2.58 15.79 -5.80
CA SER A 199 3.02 17.16 -5.54
C SER A 199 4.54 17.27 -5.37
N GLY A 200 5.23 16.16 -5.07
CA GLY A 200 6.67 16.13 -4.80
C GLY A 200 7.03 16.81 -3.47
N THR A 201 6.08 16.93 -2.53
CA THR A 201 6.27 17.65 -1.26
C THR A 201 5.84 16.83 -0.05
N TYR A 202 6.30 17.24 1.12
CA TYR A 202 5.83 16.68 2.39
C TYR A 202 4.48 17.29 2.75
N GLU A 203 3.50 16.41 2.98
CA GLU A 203 2.14 16.74 3.37
C GLU A 203 1.80 16.05 4.69
N VAL A 204 0.72 16.50 5.34
CA VAL A 204 0.29 15.97 6.64
C VAL A 204 -1.18 15.60 6.57
N ALA A 205 -1.46 14.30 6.62
CA ALA A 205 -2.82 13.79 6.74
C ALA A 205 -3.31 13.96 8.18
N LYS A 206 -4.56 14.38 8.36
CA LYS A 206 -5.09 14.77 9.67
C LYS A 206 -6.44 14.14 9.95
N SER A 207 -6.58 13.52 11.13
CA SER A 207 -7.89 13.12 11.62
C SER A 207 -8.70 14.31 12.12
N ARG A 208 -10.03 14.18 12.16
CA ARG A 208 -10.87 15.19 12.82
C ARG A 208 -10.72 15.07 14.34
N PRO A 209 -10.53 16.19 15.06
CA PRO A 209 -10.63 16.19 16.53
C PRO A 209 -11.99 15.64 16.96
N ILE A 210 -12.02 14.86 18.04
CA ILE A 210 -13.25 14.26 18.55
C ILE A 210 -13.65 15.00 19.83
N PRO A 211 -14.74 15.79 19.83
CA PRO A 211 -15.26 16.39 21.07
C PRO A 211 -15.65 15.31 22.07
N ILE A 212 -15.32 15.54 23.35
CA ILE A 212 -15.67 14.67 24.47
C ILE A 212 -16.18 15.48 25.67
N THR A 213 -17.01 14.86 26.48
CA THR A 213 -17.53 15.39 27.73
C THR A 213 -16.91 14.60 28.88
N VAL A 214 -16.17 15.29 29.74
CA VAL A 214 -15.51 14.68 30.90
C VAL A 214 -16.16 15.21 32.17
N ARG A 215 -16.63 14.30 33.02
CA ARG A 215 -17.22 14.57 34.33
C ARG A 215 -16.17 14.35 35.43
N PRO A 216 -16.34 14.95 36.62
CA PRO A 216 -15.46 14.71 37.77
C PRO A 216 -15.31 13.22 38.09
N THR A 217 -14.23 12.85 38.77
CA THR A 217 -14.02 11.46 39.23
C THR A 217 -15.24 10.96 40.00
N ARG A 218 -15.69 9.76 39.67
CA ARG A 218 -16.75 9.07 40.40
C ARG A 218 -16.25 8.76 41.82
N MET A 219 -16.67 9.55 42.80
CA MET A 219 -16.52 9.17 44.20
C MET A 219 -17.53 8.06 44.49
N LEU A 220 -17.03 6.87 44.85
CA LEU A 220 -17.87 5.82 45.42
C LEU A 220 -18.05 6.17 46.90
N THR A 221 -19.20 6.76 47.24
CA THR A 221 -19.73 6.80 48.62
C THR A 221 -20.51 5.55 48.92
#